data_AF-A0A377H8B8-F1
#
_entry.id   AF-A0A377H8B8-F1
#
_cell.length_a   1.000
_cell.length_b   1.000
_cell.length_c   1.000
_cell.angle_alpha   90.00
_cell.angle_beta   90.00
_cell.angle_gamma   90.00
#
_symmetry.space_group_name_H-M   'P 1'
#
loop_
_entity.id
_entity.type
_entity.pdbx_description
1 polymer ?
#
loop_
_entity_poly.entity_id
_entity_poly.type
_entity_poly.pdbx_seq_one_letter_code
_entity_poly.pdbx_strand_id
1 'polypeptide(L)'
;MAITSDDFDEKYIASAKALAITGTHLSHPKTRQAVLTALEYAGRNGTKRLLDIDYRPVLWGLTSLGDGETRYIDSEAVTKSLQEVLHHFDVLVGTEEEFHIAGGSTDTLTALKNVRKYSQATLVCKRGASGCSVFDGDIPNDLDGGLNVYGVRVAVLNVLGAGDAFMSGLLRGYVNGEGWEQACRYANACGALVVSRHGCAPAMPTKTELDDYLSRAESVPRPDLDSRLNHLHRVTTRKQQWDNVCIFAFDHRLQLEEMAKKCGADLHRIPELKKLLLKAAEQTAAEEGIANGQAGILADTTYGQDVLNAITGKKWWIGRPIEQPASRPLALEHGDLGSQLISWPKEHIVKCLVFYHPNDNEGMKQAQDKKLLEVYQACCRTGHELLLEIILPSTMEQKESYYLDVVRHLYQLGIKPDWWKLPGLKAVTWQQLTAVISANDPYCRGVLILGLDAPGSVFDETFKEAANADIVKGFAVGRTIFAEASAKWLANEINDDVLMKSVREKYQRLIHLWKKYKG
;
A
#
# COMPACT_ATOMS: atom_id res chain seq x y z
N MET A 1 -18.36 7.81 21.48
CA MET A 1 -17.72 8.93 20.73
C MET A 1 -16.77 9.65 21.67
N ALA A 2 -15.50 9.85 21.27
CA ALA A 2 -14.37 9.95 22.20
C ALA A 2 -13.58 11.29 22.17
N ILE A 3 -13.91 12.24 21.29
CA ILE A 3 -13.22 13.54 21.23
C ILE A 3 -13.93 14.61 22.07
N THR A 4 -13.14 15.51 22.65
CA THR A 4 -13.54 16.65 23.47
C THR A 4 -12.83 17.92 22.97
N SER A 5 -13.22 19.08 23.51
CA SER A 5 -12.55 20.36 23.19
C SER A 5 -11.09 20.41 23.63
N ASP A 6 -10.67 19.55 24.56
CA ASP A 6 -9.32 19.57 25.15
C ASP A 6 -8.31 18.77 24.31
N ASP A 7 -8.78 18.02 23.30
CA ASP A 7 -7.95 17.16 22.45
C ASP A 7 -7.24 17.91 21.31
N PHE A 8 -7.55 19.20 21.11
CA PHE A 8 -6.94 20.04 20.09
C PHE A 8 -6.85 21.50 20.55
N ASP A 9 -5.95 22.26 19.92
CA ASP A 9 -5.85 23.70 20.14
C ASP A 9 -6.23 24.49 18.87
N GLU A 10 -6.38 25.80 19.03
CA GLU A 10 -6.72 26.70 17.93
C GLU A 10 -5.66 26.70 16.81
N LYS A 11 -4.37 26.58 17.17
CA LYS A 11 -3.27 26.57 16.19
C LYS A 11 -3.33 25.34 15.29
N TYR A 12 -3.69 24.18 15.85
CA TYR A 12 -3.88 22.95 15.11
C TYR A 12 -5.01 23.10 14.08
N ILE A 13 -6.16 23.63 14.48
CA ILE A 13 -7.28 23.89 13.55
C ILE A 13 -6.88 24.91 12.48
N ALA A 14 -6.22 26.00 12.86
CA ALA A 14 -5.76 27.04 11.95
C ALA A 14 -4.70 26.55 10.93
N SER A 15 -3.98 25.47 11.24
CA SER A 15 -2.99 24.88 10.33
C SER A 15 -3.64 24.17 9.12
N ALA A 16 -4.94 23.87 9.18
CA ALA A 16 -5.67 23.20 8.12
C ALA A 16 -6.27 24.19 7.11
N LYS A 17 -6.31 23.79 5.83
CA LYS A 17 -7.04 24.53 4.79
C LYS A 17 -8.55 24.45 4.95
N ALA A 18 -9.04 23.33 5.48
CA ALA A 18 -10.45 23.05 5.67
C ALA A 18 -10.66 22.12 6.88
N LEU A 19 -11.76 22.34 7.58
CA LEU A 19 -12.30 21.52 8.65
C LEU A 19 -13.60 20.88 8.14
N ALA A 20 -13.57 19.56 7.94
CA ALA A 20 -14.74 18.77 7.57
C ALA A 20 -15.30 18.07 8.81
N ILE A 21 -16.57 18.32 9.12
CA ILE A 21 -17.30 17.75 10.25
C ILE A 21 -18.33 16.76 9.71
N THR A 22 -18.44 15.57 10.32
CA THR A 22 -19.61 14.70 10.13
C THR A 22 -20.69 15.02 11.15
N GLY A 23 -21.94 15.13 10.70
CA GLY A 23 -23.10 15.47 11.52
C GLY A 23 -23.41 14.43 12.59
N THR A 24 -22.88 13.21 12.48
CA THR A 24 -22.92 12.22 13.58
C THR A 24 -22.29 12.74 14.86
N HIS A 25 -21.23 13.57 14.79
CA HIS A 25 -20.59 14.13 16.00
C HIS A 25 -21.46 15.17 16.72
N LEU A 26 -22.51 15.68 16.08
CA LEU A 26 -23.45 16.62 16.70
C LEU A 26 -24.51 15.93 17.58
N SER A 27 -24.61 14.60 17.53
CA SER A 27 -25.66 13.84 18.22
C SER A 27 -25.44 13.66 19.73
N HIS A 28 -24.20 13.83 20.19
CA HIS A 28 -23.85 13.66 21.60
C HIS A 28 -23.32 14.99 22.20
N PRO A 29 -23.75 15.41 23.41
CA PRO A 29 -23.39 16.72 23.98
C PRO A 29 -21.88 17.01 24.02
N LYS A 30 -21.08 16.01 24.44
CA LYS A 30 -19.61 16.16 24.53
C LYS A 30 -18.94 16.42 23.18
N THR A 31 -19.27 15.63 22.15
CA THR A 31 -18.69 15.82 20.82
C THR A 31 -19.28 17.04 20.12
N ARG A 32 -20.55 17.39 20.39
CA ARG A 32 -21.15 18.64 19.91
C ARG A 32 -20.36 19.85 20.41
N GLN A 33 -19.98 19.89 21.69
CA GLN A 33 -19.14 20.95 22.24
C GLN A 33 -17.76 21.01 21.54
N ALA A 34 -17.13 19.86 21.31
CA ALA A 34 -15.86 19.80 20.59
C ALA A 34 -16.00 20.37 19.15
N VAL A 35 -17.03 19.96 18.43
CA VAL A 35 -17.33 20.46 17.08
C VAL A 35 -17.52 21.98 17.07
N LEU A 36 -18.35 22.51 17.99
CA LEU A 36 -18.60 23.95 18.07
C LEU A 36 -17.32 24.74 18.39
N THR A 37 -16.49 24.23 19.29
CA THR A 37 -15.18 24.83 19.62
C THR A 37 -14.27 24.86 18.39
N ALA A 38 -14.20 23.75 17.63
CA ALA A 38 -13.40 23.70 16.40
C ALA A 38 -13.93 24.64 15.31
N LEU A 39 -15.26 24.78 15.18
CA LEU A 39 -15.88 25.71 14.22
C LEU A 39 -15.63 27.17 14.56
N GLU A 40 -15.61 27.51 15.86
CA GLU A 40 -15.25 28.84 16.36
C GLU A 40 -13.79 29.18 16.00
N TYR A 41 -12.86 28.27 16.29
CA TYR A 41 -11.44 28.42 15.92
C TYR A 41 -11.26 28.52 14.40
N ALA A 42 -11.92 27.67 13.62
CA ALA A 42 -11.86 27.73 12.17
C ALA A 42 -12.36 29.07 11.63
N GLY A 43 -13.49 29.57 12.15
CA GLY A 43 -14.08 30.85 11.75
C GLY A 43 -13.17 32.05 12.01
N ARG A 44 -12.47 32.08 13.16
CA ARG A 44 -11.51 33.13 13.50
C ARG A 44 -10.28 33.16 12.59
N ASN A 45 -9.89 31.99 12.08
CA ASN A 45 -8.65 31.82 11.32
C ASN A 45 -8.88 31.68 9.80
N GLY A 46 -10.13 31.82 9.33
CA GLY A 46 -10.47 31.70 7.91
C GLY A 46 -10.33 30.29 7.34
N THR A 47 -10.20 29.27 8.20
CA THR A 47 -10.22 27.86 7.80
C THR A 47 -11.62 27.53 7.27
N LYS A 48 -11.69 26.92 6.08
CA LYS A 48 -12.99 26.56 5.46
C LYS A 48 -13.73 25.54 6.30
N ARG A 49 -15.04 25.68 6.48
CA ARG A 49 -15.87 24.82 7.34
C ARG A 49 -16.88 24.06 6.49
N LEU A 50 -16.82 22.73 6.53
CA LEU A 50 -17.71 21.88 5.76
C LEU A 50 -18.44 20.91 6.69
N LEU A 51 -19.72 20.67 6.42
CA LEU A 51 -20.52 19.63 7.07
C LEU A 51 -20.84 18.53 6.04
N ASP A 52 -20.45 17.30 6.31
CA ASP A 52 -21.17 16.13 5.80
C ASP A 52 -22.29 15.82 6.79
N ILE A 53 -23.56 15.98 6.37
CA ILE A 53 -24.69 15.83 7.28
C ILE A 53 -24.70 14.43 7.92
N ASP A 54 -24.29 13.41 7.15
CA ASP A 54 -24.01 12.03 7.59
C ASP A 54 -24.99 11.56 8.68
N TYR A 55 -26.29 11.59 8.36
CA TYR A 55 -27.31 11.33 9.35
C TYR A 55 -27.44 9.83 9.62
N ARG A 56 -27.41 9.44 10.90
CA ARG A 56 -27.53 8.04 11.35
C ARG A 56 -28.50 7.96 12.53
N PRO A 57 -29.75 7.52 12.33
CA PRO A 57 -30.78 7.45 13.39
C PRO A 57 -30.30 6.81 14.70
N VAL A 58 -29.50 5.75 14.62
CA VAL A 58 -28.92 5.06 15.79
C VAL A 58 -28.05 5.94 16.67
N LEU A 59 -27.26 6.84 16.08
CA LEU A 59 -26.38 7.75 16.83
C LEU A 59 -27.16 8.91 17.46
N TRP A 60 -28.37 9.18 16.98
CA TRP A 60 -29.31 10.14 17.53
C TRP A 60 -30.31 9.50 18.50
N GLY A 61 -30.13 8.21 18.84
CA GLY A 61 -30.97 7.51 19.81
C GLY A 61 -32.38 7.17 19.31
N LEU A 62 -32.59 7.14 17.99
CA LEU A 62 -33.88 6.86 17.38
C LEU A 62 -34.10 5.37 17.07
N THR A 63 -33.05 4.55 17.19
CA THR A 63 -33.10 3.09 17.02
C THR A 63 -32.32 2.37 18.12
N SER A 64 -32.38 1.04 18.14
CA SER A 64 -31.60 0.22 19.06
C SER A 64 -30.09 0.27 18.76
N LEU A 65 -29.28 0.13 19.81
CA LEU A 65 -27.82 0.04 19.67
C LEU A 65 -27.44 -1.09 18.72
N GLY A 66 -26.64 -0.77 17.71
CA GLY A 66 -26.17 -1.71 16.69
C GLY A 66 -26.97 -1.70 15.38
N ASP A 67 -28.10 -0.98 15.30
CA ASP A 67 -28.83 -0.81 14.04
C ASP A 67 -28.14 0.25 13.14
N GLY A 68 -27.16 -0.19 12.36
CA GLY A 68 -26.47 0.65 11.37
C GLY A 68 -27.12 0.65 9.98
N GLU A 69 -28.16 -0.17 9.77
CA GLU A 69 -28.79 -0.36 8.46
C GLU A 69 -29.90 0.67 8.21
N THR A 70 -30.66 1.05 9.25
CA THR A 70 -31.68 2.10 9.14
C THR A 70 -31.04 3.45 8.83
N ARG A 71 -31.28 3.97 7.61
CA ARG A 71 -30.66 5.22 7.13
C ARG A 71 -31.48 6.47 7.37
N TYR A 72 -32.79 6.35 7.62
CA TYR A 72 -33.66 7.50 7.82
C TYR A 72 -34.79 7.22 8.81
N ILE A 73 -34.97 8.12 9.78
CA ILE A 73 -36.14 8.24 10.65
C ILE A 73 -36.40 9.73 10.79
N ASP A 74 -37.64 10.16 10.60
CA ASP A 74 -37.99 11.56 10.79
C ASP A 74 -37.91 11.96 12.27
N SER A 75 -37.42 13.17 12.55
CA SER A 75 -37.31 13.69 13.91
C SER A 75 -37.19 15.21 13.95
N GLU A 76 -38.21 15.87 14.49
CA GLU A 76 -38.23 17.32 14.70
C GLU A 76 -37.10 17.77 15.65
N ALA A 77 -36.78 16.96 16.68
CA ALA A 77 -35.70 17.26 17.62
C ALA A 77 -34.32 17.25 16.94
N VAL A 78 -34.06 16.26 16.07
CA VAL A 78 -32.81 16.22 15.27
C VAL A 78 -32.78 17.38 14.28
N THR A 79 -33.89 17.63 13.58
CA THR A 79 -34.03 18.75 12.64
C THR A 79 -33.64 20.07 13.30
N LYS A 80 -34.23 20.38 14.46
CA LYS A 80 -33.95 21.61 15.21
C LYS A 80 -32.48 21.68 15.65
N SER A 81 -31.95 20.56 16.17
CA SER A 81 -30.54 20.47 16.61
C SER A 81 -29.54 20.72 15.48
N LEU A 82 -29.83 20.26 14.26
CA LEU A 82 -29.04 20.53 13.07
C LEU A 82 -29.18 22.00 12.64
N GLN A 83 -30.40 22.51 12.52
CA GLN A 83 -30.69 23.89 12.10
C GLN A 83 -30.00 24.95 12.98
N GLU A 84 -29.85 24.68 14.28
CA GLU A 84 -29.10 25.53 15.20
C GLU A 84 -27.64 25.77 14.79
N VAL A 85 -27.00 24.85 14.05
CA VAL A 85 -25.56 24.92 13.74
C VAL A 85 -25.24 25.14 12.27
N LEU A 86 -26.21 25.03 11.36
CA LEU A 86 -25.98 25.12 9.91
C LEU A 86 -25.31 26.44 9.47
N HIS A 87 -25.52 27.52 10.22
CA HIS A 87 -24.96 28.84 9.94
C HIS A 87 -23.43 28.93 10.16
N HIS A 88 -22.83 27.94 10.83
CA HIS A 88 -21.37 27.90 11.05
C HIS A 88 -20.58 27.39 9.84
N PHE A 89 -21.24 26.79 8.84
CA PHE A 89 -20.57 26.11 7.73
C PHE A 89 -20.57 26.96 6.46
N ASP A 90 -19.53 26.77 5.65
CA ASP A 90 -19.41 27.38 4.33
C ASP A 90 -19.94 26.44 3.23
N VAL A 91 -19.93 25.12 3.49
CA VAL A 91 -20.43 24.08 2.57
C VAL A 91 -21.20 23.02 3.36
N LEU A 92 -22.40 22.66 2.88
CA LEU A 92 -23.21 21.56 3.41
C LEU A 92 -23.32 20.46 2.36
N VAL A 93 -22.95 19.24 2.72
CA VAL A 93 -22.97 18.07 1.84
C VAL A 93 -23.92 17.04 2.43
N GLY A 94 -24.81 16.49 1.61
CA GLY A 94 -25.78 15.50 2.08
C GLY A 94 -26.45 14.76 0.92
N THR A 95 -26.95 13.55 1.16
CA THR A 95 -27.93 12.90 0.28
C THR A 95 -29.26 13.64 0.34
N GLU A 96 -30.19 13.30 -0.54
CA GLU A 96 -31.55 13.84 -0.48
C GLU A 96 -32.17 13.61 0.91
N GLU A 97 -32.06 12.40 1.46
CA GLU A 97 -32.56 12.05 2.79
C GLU A 97 -31.84 12.78 3.93
N GLU A 98 -30.53 13.04 3.78
CA GLU A 98 -29.78 13.84 4.74
C GLU A 98 -30.21 15.32 4.71
N PHE A 99 -30.56 15.84 3.54
CA PHE A 99 -31.20 17.15 3.45
C PHE A 99 -32.62 17.15 3.99
N HIS A 100 -33.38 16.05 3.87
CA HIS A 100 -34.72 15.93 4.43
C HIS A 100 -34.73 16.16 5.94
N ILE A 101 -33.83 15.48 6.66
CA ILE A 101 -33.73 15.65 8.13
C ILE A 101 -33.16 17.02 8.52
N ALA A 102 -32.26 17.61 7.73
CA ALA A 102 -31.75 18.95 8.00
C ALA A 102 -32.80 20.06 7.75
N GLY A 103 -33.67 19.83 6.77
CA GLY A 103 -34.72 20.77 6.34
C GLY A 103 -36.10 20.55 6.97
N GLY A 104 -36.32 19.42 7.65
CA GLY A 104 -37.61 19.08 8.26
C GLY A 104 -38.71 18.83 7.23
N SER A 105 -38.37 18.21 6.09
CA SER A 105 -39.34 17.85 5.04
C SER A 105 -38.82 16.68 4.23
N THR A 106 -39.68 15.73 3.87
CA THR A 106 -39.33 14.62 2.97
C THR A 106 -39.41 15.00 1.48
N ASP A 107 -39.81 16.23 1.17
CA ASP A 107 -39.69 16.80 -0.17
C ASP A 107 -38.33 17.49 -0.32
N THR A 108 -37.48 16.99 -1.22
CA THR A 108 -36.08 17.43 -1.34
C THR A 108 -35.95 18.94 -1.58
N LEU A 109 -36.78 19.53 -2.45
CA LEU A 109 -36.73 20.97 -2.75
C LEU A 109 -37.19 21.81 -1.56
N THR A 110 -38.26 21.41 -0.88
CA THR A 110 -38.74 22.07 0.33
C THR A 110 -37.71 21.99 1.44
N ALA A 111 -37.06 20.83 1.60
CA ALA A 111 -36.00 20.63 2.58
C ALA A 111 -34.79 21.54 2.32
N LEU A 112 -34.31 21.60 1.07
CA LEU A 112 -33.23 22.51 0.65
C LEU A 112 -33.59 23.99 0.89
N LYS A 113 -34.82 24.39 0.53
CA LYS A 113 -35.35 25.75 0.80
C LYS A 113 -35.41 26.06 2.29
N ASN A 114 -35.76 25.07 3.12
CA ASN A 114 -35.77 25.22 4.58
C ASN A 114 -34.35 25.36 5.14
N VAL A 115 -33.40 24.54 4.68
CA VAL A 115 -31.97 24.66 5.06
C VAL A 115 -31.42 26.05 4.72
N ARG A 116 -31.75 26.59 3.53
CA ARG A 116 -31.33 27.94 3.10
C ARG A 116 -31.82 29.06 4.04
N LYS A 117 -32.90 28.87 4.81
CA LYS A 117 -33.35 29.84 5.83
C LYS A 117 -32.38 29.99 7.00
N TYR A 118 -31.56 28.97 7.25
CA TYR A 118 -30.63 28.92 8.38
C TYR A 118 -29.16 29.02 7.96
N SER A 119 -28.83 28.93 6.67
CA SER A 119 -27.44 28.95 6.21
C SER A 119 -27.28 29.56 4.81
N GLN A 120 -26.19 30.30 4.64
CA GLN A 120 -25.73 30.83 3.35
C GLN A 120 -24.67 29.92 2.69
N ALA A 121 -24.42 28.73 3.25
CA ALA A 121 -23.47 27.78 2.72
C ALA A 121 -23.82 27.31 1.30
N THR A 122 -22.82 26.93 0.51
CA THR A 122 -23.08 26.16 -0.71
C THR A 122 -23.66 24.79 -0.34
N LEU A 123 -24.77 24.40 -0.96
CA LEU A 123 -25.39 23.08 -0.73
C LEU A 123 -24.95 22.11 -1.83
N VAL A 124 -24.38 20.97 -1.47
CA VAL A 124 -23.98 19.89 -2.39
C VAL A 124 -24.85 18.67 -2.11
N CYS A 125 -25.86 18.45 -2.95
CA CYS A 125 -26.83 17.37 -2.82
C CYS A 125 -26.39 16.14 -3.63
N LYS A 126 -26.12 15.03 -2.94
CA LYS A 126 -25.79 13.71 -3.50
C LYS A 126 -27.09 13.05 -3.98
N ARG A 127 -27.18 12.74 -5.28
CA ARG A 127 -28.38 12.21 -5.96
C ARG A 127 -28.16 10.78 -6.48
N GLY A 128 -27.36 9.99 -5.76
CA GLY A 128 -27.02 8.61 -6.11
C GLY A 128 -26.42 8.48 -7.52
N ALA A 129 -27.03 7.62 -8.36
CA ALA A 129 -26.55 7.35 -9.73
C ALA A 129 -26.63 8.57 -10.66
N SER A 130 -27.41 9.60 -10.31
CA SER A 130 -27.49 10.86 -11.06
C SER A 130 -26.32 11.80 -10.77
N GLY A 131 -25.43 11.45 -9.83
CA GLY A 131 -24.29 12.29 -9.43
C GLY A 131 -24.66 13.24 -8.29
N CYS A 132 -24.40 14.53 -8.47
CA CYS A 132 -24.72 15.55 -7.47
C CYS A 132 -25.09 16.89 -8.10
N SER A 133 -25.81 17.69 -7.31
CA SER A 133 -26.24 19.06 -7.66
C SER A 133 -25.66 20.04 -6.65
N VAL A 134 -25.15 21.18 -7.13
CA VAL A 134 -24.59 22.26 -6.31
C VAL A 134 -25.47 23.50 -6.38
N PHE A 135 -25.81 24.04 -5.21
CA PHE A 135 -26.60 25.27 -5.04
C PHE A 135 -25.84 26.27 -4.19
N ASP A 136 -25.21 27.25 -4.84
CA ASP A 136 -24.42 28.29 -4.16
C ASP A 136 -25.31 29.37 -3.53
N GLY A 137 -26.42 29.71 -4.20
CA GLY A 137 -27.37 30.73 -3.77
C GLY A 137 -28.78 30.19 -3.56
N ASP A 138 -29.76 30.92 -4.09
CA ASP A 138 -31.18 30.59 -3.99
C ASP A 138 -31.48 29.20 -4.56
N ILE A 139 -32.42 28.52 -3.91
CA ILE A 139 -32.84 27.17 -4.32
C ILE A 139 -33.90 27.30 -5.43
N PRO A 140 -33.64 26.76 -6.63
CA PRO A 140 -34.58 26.78 -7.74
C PRO A 140 -35.87 25.99 -7.44
N ASN A 141 -36.81 26.04 -8.38
CA ASN A 141 -38.04 25.24 -8.31
C ASN A 141 -37.89 23.82 -8.85
N ASP A 142 -36.69 23.47 -9.34
CA ASP A 142 -36.36 22.14 -9.83
C ASP A 142 -34.89 21.82 -9.49
N LEU A 143 -34.60 20.56 -9.15
CA LEU A 143 -33.27 20.13 -8.73
C LEU A 143 -32.23 20.30 -9.85
N ASP A 144 -32.65 20.24 -11.11
CA ASP A 144 -31.74 20.41 -12.24
C ASP A 144 -31.42 21.90 -12.50
N GLY A 145 -32.04 22.83 -11.77
CA GLY A 145 -31.69 24.26 -11.81
C GLY A 145 -30.38 24.62 -11.11
N GLY A 146 -29.76 23.69 -10.39
CA GLY A 146 -28.40 23.84 -9.84
C GLY A 146 -27.31 23.47 -10.84
N LEU A 147 -26.05 23.60 -10.43
CA LEU A 147 -24.94 23.01 -11.19
C LEU A 147 -24.96 21.50 -10.99
N ASN A 148 -25.33 20.76 -12.02
CA ASN A 148 -25.38 19.30 -11.98
C ASN A 148 -24.09 18.71 -12.56
N VAL A 149 -23.46 17.83 -11.78
CA VAL A 149 -22.35 17.01 -12.27
C VAL A 149 -22.79 15.56 -12.19
N TYR A 150 -22.95 14.96 -13.37
CA TYR A 150 -23.42 13.58 -13.48
C TYR A 150 -22.35 12.60 -13.02
N GLY A 151 -22.81 11.53 -12.36
CA GLY A 151 -21.95 10.47 -11.86
C GLY A 151 -21.44 9.55 -12.97
N VAL A 152 -20.40 8.78 -12.68
CA VAL A 152 -19.98 7.67 -13.55
C VAL A 152 -20.79 6.43 -13.16
N ARG A 153 -21.44 5.79 -14.14
CA ARG A 153 -22.21 4.57 -13.91
C ARG A 153 -21.26 3.39 -13.71
N VAL A 154 -21.33 2.79 -12.52
CA VAL A 154 -20.58 1.59 -12.15
C VAL A 154 -21.53 0.54 -11.60
N ALA A 155 -21.16 -0.74 -11.70
CA ALA A 155 -21.86 -1.80 -10.97
C ALA A 155 -21.59 -1.65 -9.46
N VAL A 156 -22.63 -1.40 -8.68
CA VAL A 156 -22.55 -1.23 -7.22
C VAL A 156 -22.38 -2.59 -6.56
N LEU A 157 -21.31 -2.75 -5.77
CA LEU A 157 -21.05 -3.92 -4.94
C LEU A 157 -21.32 -3.63 -3.45
N ASN A 158 -20.90 -2.46 -2.96
CA ASN A 158 -21.09 -2.04 -1.57
C ASN A 158 -21.25 -0.52 -1.51
N VAL A 159 -22.20 0.01 -0.73
CA VAL A 159 -22.42 1.46 -0.59
C VAL A 159 -21.66 2.08 0.59
N LEU A 160 -21.06 1.27 1.45
CA LEU A 160 -20.31 1.75 2.62
C LEU A 160 -19.06 2.52 2.20
N GLY A 161 -18.86 3.70 2.78
CA GLY A 161 -17.71 4.57 2.51
C GLY A 161 -17.84 5.48 1.27
N ALA A 162 -18.94 5.37 0.52
CA ALA A 162 -19.18 6.22 -0.65
C ALA A 162 -19.24 7.71 -0.29
N GLY A 163 -19.86 8.04 0.85
CA GLY A 163 -19.92 9.42 1.38
C GLY A 163 -18.54 9.97 1.72
N ASP A 164 -17.73 9.22 2.46
CA ASP A 164 -16.36 9.62 2.81
C ASP A 164 -15.48 9.83 1.58
N ALA A 165 -15.59 8.93 0.59
CA ALA A 165 -14.87 9.04 -0.67
C ALA A 165 -15.32 10.25 -1.49
N PHE A 166 -16.63 10.49 -1.55
CA PHE A 166 -17.21 11.68 -2.17
C PHE A 166 -16.68 12.95 -1.51
N MET A 167 -16.70 13.01 -0.18
CA MET A 167 -16.21 14.15 0.60
C MET A 167 -14.71 14.40 0.36
N SER A 168 -13.91 13.33 0.29
CA SER A 168 -12.49 13.42 -0.05
C SER A 168 -12.25 13.99 -1.46
N GLY A 169 -12.97 13.49 -2.46
CA GLY A 169 -12.90 14.00 -3.83
C GLY A 169 -13.34 15.47 -3.94
N LEU A 170 -14.44 15.82 -3.27
CA LEU A 170 -14.94 17.20 -3.22
C LEU A 170 -13.91 18.13 -2.59
N LEU A 171 -13.34 17.75 -1.43
CA LEU A 171 -12.32 18.53 -0.72
C LEU A 171 -11.09 18.77 -1.59
N ARG A 172 -10.63 17.77 -2.36
CA ARG A 172 -9.49 17.95 -3.28
C ARG A 172 -9.71 19.15 -4.20
N GLY A 173 -10.83 19.19 -4.93
CA GLY A 173 -11.11 20.28 -5.86
C GLY A 173 -11.39 21.60 -5.14
N TYR A 174 -12.12 21.54 -4.03
CA TYR A 174 -12.52 22.71 -3.26
C TYR A 174 -11.32 23.46 -2.64
N VAL A 175 -10.42 22.76 -1.93
CA VAL A 175 -9.27 23.39 -1.26
C VAL A 175 -8.17 23.85 -2.23
N ASN A 176 -8.23 23.39 -3.48
CA ASN A 176 -7.34 23.82 -4.56
C ASN A 176 -7.94 24.91 -5.45
N GLY A 177 -9.21 25.30 -5.22
CA GLY A 177 -9.88 26.33 -6.02
C GLY A 177 -10.15 25.91 -7.47
N GLU A 178 -10.37 24.61 -7.73
CA GLU A 178 -10.56 24.06 -9.09
C GLU A 178 -12.00 24.26 -9.64
N GLY A 179 -12.88 24.90 -8.86
CA GLY A 179 -14.29 25.12 -9.20
C GLY A 179 -15.21 23.93 -8.85
N TRP A 180 -16.50 24.21 -8.72
CA TRP A 180 -17.49 23.22 -8.28
C TRP A 180 -17.65 22.05 -9.25
N GLU A 181 -17.61 22.30 -10.56
CA GLU A 181 -17.75 21.25 -11.57
C GLU A 181 -16.65 20.19 -11.42
N GLN A 182 -15.40 20.62 -11.33
CA GLN A 182 -14.26 19.72 -11.20
C GLN A 182 -14.21 19.06 -9.81
N ALA A 183 -14.54 19.78 -8.74
CA ALA A 183 -14.63 19.22 -7.39
C ALA A 183 -15.69 18.10 -7.31
N CYS A 184 -16.87 18.33 -7.87
CA CYS A 184 -17.94 17.34 -7.94
C CYS A 184 -17.60 16.18 -8.89
N ARG A 185 -16.83 16.42 -9.95
CA ARG A 185 -16.32 15.35 -10.83
C ARG A 185 -15.38 14.40 -10.06
N TYR A 186 -14.49 14.94 -9.23
CA TYR A 186 -13.68 14.12 -8.32
C TYR A 186 -14.55 13.38 -7.30
N ALA A 187 -15.50 14.08 -6.67
CA ALA A 187 -16.38 13.53 -5.65
C ALA A 187 -17.18 12.32 -6.17
N ASN A 188 -17.86 12.48 -7.30
CA ASN A 188 -18.61 11.41 -7.96
C ASN A 188 -17.72 10.22 -8.33
N ALA A 189 -16.52 10.48 -8.87
CA ALA A 189 -15.61 9.43 -9.28
C ALA A 189 -15.02 8.65 -8.09
N CYS A 190 -14.67 9.33 -7.00
CA CYS A 190 -14.24 8.67 -5.76
C CYS A 190 -15.35 7.79 -5.19
N GLY A 191 -16.58 8.30 -5.12
CA GLY A 191 -17.75 7.52 -4.70
C GLY A 191 -17.95 6.29 -5.58
N ALA A 192 -17.91 6.46 -6.90
CA ALA A 192 -18.05 5.37 -7.88
C ALA A 192 -16.97 4.28 -7.72
N LEU A 193 -15.70 4.67 -7.53
CA LEU A 193 -14.61 3.72 -7.34
C LEU A 193 -14.77 2.91 -6.06
N VAL A 194 -15.15 3.55 -4.95
CA VAL A 194 -15.40 2.83 -3.68
C VAL A 194 -16.57 1.87 -3.81
N VAL A 195 -17.69 2.30 -4.38
CA VAL A 195 -18.86 1.40 -4.49
C VAL A 195 -18.68 0.26 -5.49
N SER A 196 -17.72 0.38 -6.39
CA SER A 196 -17.34 -0.71 -7.29
C SER A 196 -16.54 -1.82 -6.59
N ARG A 197 -16.12 -1.64 -5.33
CA ARG A 197 -15.35 -2.60 -4.55
C ARG A 197 -16.10 -3.02 -3.29
N HIS A 198 -15.65 -4.10 -2.64
CA HIS A 198 -16.28 -4.61 -1.42
C HIS A 198 -15.89 -3.83 -0.16
N GLY A 199 -14.69 -3.23 -0.13
CA GLY A 199 -14.19 -2.52 1.05
C GLY A 199 -14.74 -1.09 1.17
N CYS A 200 -14.79 -0.57 2.39
CA CYS A 200 -15.04 0.84 2.69
C CYS A 200 -13.73 1.65 2.55
N ALA A 201 -13.10 2.05 3.67
CA ALA A 201 -11.85 2.82 3.66
C ALA A 201 -10.69 2.19 2.82
N PRO A 202 -10.47 0.86 2.80
CA PRO A 202 -9.42 0.28 1.96
C PRO A 202 -9.64 0.45 0.46
N ALA A 203 -10.89 0.71 0.01
CA ALA A 203 -11.20 0.88 -1.41
C ALA A 203 -11.00 2.31 -1.91
N MET A 204 -10.71 3.27 -1.03
CA MET A 204 -10.53 4.67 -1.40
C MET A 204 -9.40 4.84 -2.41
N PRO A 205 -9.62 5.57 -3.51
CA PRO A 205 -8.60 5.73 -4.54
C PRO A 205 -7.52 6.73 -4.12
N THR A 206 -6.32 6.54 -4.65
CA THR A 206 -5.29 7.57 -4.59
C THR A 206 -5.50 8.62 -5.68
N LYS A 207 -4.79 9.75 -5.59
CA LYS A 207 -4.80 10.78 -6.65
C LYS A 207 -4.48 10.17 -8.03
N THR A 208 -3.43 9.36 -8.10
CA THR A 208 -2.98 8.72 -9.34
C THR A 208 -4.06 7.81 -9.92
N GLU A 209 -4.67 6.97 -9.09
CA GLU A 209 -5.74 6.07 -9.50
C GLU A 209 -6.97 6.84 -9.98
N LEU A 210 -7.37 7.89 -9.25
CA LEU A 210 -8.50 8.74 -9.60
C LEU A 210 -8.27 9.48 -10.92
N ASP A 211 -7.09 10.07 -11.12
CA ASP A 211 -6.75 10.79 -12.36
C ASP A 211 -6.72 9.82 -13.56
N ASP A 212 -6.17 8.61 -13.37
CA ASP A 212 -6.20 7.56 -14.39
C ASP A 212 -7.63 7.18 -14.77
N TYR A 213 -8.48 6.92 -13.78
CA TYR A 213 -9.89 6.60 -14.00
C TYR A 213 -10.62 7.72 -14.76
N LEU A 214 -10.48 8.97 -14.32
CA LEU A 214 -11.16 10.12 -14.93
C LEU A 214 -10.76 10.35 -16.39
N SER A 215 -9.53 10.00 -16.78
CA SER A 215 -9.06 10.12 -18.16
C SER A 215 -9.71 9.12 -19.13
N ARG A 216 -10.31 8.04 -18.62
CA ARG A 216 -10.80 6.92 -19.42
C ARG A 216 -12.11 6.31 -18.91
N ALA A 217 -12.84 7.04 -18.08
CA ALA A 217 -14.00 6.56 -17.32
C ALA A 217 -15.05 5.85 -18.21
N GLU A 218 -15.28 6.36 -19.42
CA GLU A 218 -16.22 5.79 -20.40
C GLU A 218 -15.81 4.37 -20.87
N SER A 219 -14.52 4.06 -20.88
CA SER A 219 -13.98 2.75 -21.25
C SER A 219 -13.90 1.76 -20.08
N VAL A 220 -14.26 2.19 -18.87
CA VAL A 220 -14.10 1.40 -17.63
C VAL A 220 -15.43 1.26 -16.88
N PRO A 221 -16.42 0.52 -17.43
CA PRO A 221 -17.71 0.32 -16.77
C PRO A 221 -17.61 -0.58 -15.52
N ARG A 222 -16.52 -1.36 -15.41
CA ARG A 222 -16.23 -2.28 -14.29
C ARG A 222 -14.83 -2.01 -13.72
N PRO A 223 -14.66 -0.95 -12.90
CA PRO A 223 -13.38 -0.60 -12.31
C PRO A 223 -12.77 -1.75 -11.48
N ASP A 224 -13.62 -2.61 -10.92
CA ASP A 224 -13.24 -3.80 -10.16
C ASP A 224 -12.55 -4.89 -11.02
N LEU A 225 -12.81 -4.91 -12.33
CA LEU A 225 -12.19 -5.86 -13.25
C LEU A 225 -11.04 -5.25 -14.08
N ASP A 226 -10.82 -3.93 -13.97
CA ASP A 226 -9.78 -3.25 -14.72
C ASP A 226 -8.39 -3.51 -14.12
N SER A 227 -7.54 -4.21 -14.87
CA SER A 227 -6.22 -4.63 -14.40
C SER A 227 -5.29 -3.45 -14.09
N ARG A 228 -5.38 -2.37 -14.88
CA ARG A 228 -4.57 -1.16 -14.69
C ARG A 228 -4.97 -0.41 -13.42
N LEU A 229 -6.27 -0.22 -13.21
CA LEU A 229 -6.83 0.47 -12.06
C LEU A 229 -6.55 -0.28 -10.76
N ASN A 230 -6.73 -1.60 -10.78
CA ASN A 230 -6.41 -2.45 -9.64
C ASN A 230 -4.90 -2.51 -9.35
N HIS A 231 -4.04 -2.48 -10.38
CA HIS A 231 -2.59 -2.33 -10.19
C HIS A 231 -2.29 -0.99 -9.52
N LEU A 232 -2.81 0.13 -10.06
CA LEU A 232 -2.61 1.47 -9.50
C LEU A 232 -3.08 1.53 -8.05
N HIS A 233 -4.26 1.00 -7.75
CA HIS A 233 -4.78 0.92 -6.39
C HIS A 233 -3.80 0.22 -5.46
N ARG A 234 -3.36 -0.99 -5.82
CA ARG A 234 -2.41 -1.78 -5.02
C ARG A 234 -1.09 -1.05 -4.79
N VAL A 235 -0.51 -0.46 -5.84
CA VAL A 235 0.86 0.08 -5.77
C VAL A 235 0.95 1.48 -5.20
N THR A 236 -0.13 2.26 -5.30
CA THR A 236 -0.17 3.65 -4.80
C THR A 236 -0.72 3.77 -3.38
N THR A 237 -1.40 2.74 -2.86
CA THR A 237 -1.87 2.69 -1.46
C THR A 237 -0.86 2.09 -0.48
N ARG A 238 0.32 1.65 -0.97
CA ARG A 238 1.40 1.14 -0.12
C ARG A 238 1.83 2.21 0.89
N LYS A 239 1.99 1.83 2.17
CA LYS A 239 2.32 2.76 3.25
C LYS A 239 3.82 2.89 3.51
N GLN A 240 4.56 1.80 3.29
CA GLN A 240 6.00 1.74 3.49
C GLN A 240 6.72 2.36 2.30
N GLN A 241 7.83 3.03 2.57
CA GLN A 241 8.80 3.47 1.57
C GLN A 241 10.14 2.84 1.89
N TRP A 242 10.85 2.42 0.84
CA TRP A 242 12.12 1.70 0.93
C TRP A 242 13.10 2.38 0.01
N ASP A 243 14.27 2.73 0.53
CA ASP A 243 15.37 3.28 -0.24
C ASP A 243 16.69 2.82 0.37
N ASN A 244 17.67 2.46 -0.46
CA ASN A 244 18.98 1.98 -0.01
C ASN A 244 18.93 0.81 1.00
N VAL A 245 18.16 -0.23 0.67
CA VAL A 245 17.95 -1.38 1.55
C VAL A 245 19.15 -2.33 1.54
N CYS A 246 19.77 -2.53 2.70
CA CYS A 246 20.84 -3.49 2.94
C CYS A 246 20.22 -4.76 3.55
N ILE A 247 20.09 -5.82 2.74
CA ILE A 247 19.40 -7.05 3.15
C ILE A 247 20.41 -8.15 3.42
N PHE A 248 20.34 -8.71 4.63
CA PHE A 248 21.10 -9.90 4.99
C PHE A 248 20.26 -11.16 4.69
N ALA A 249 20.65 -11.91 3.66
CA ALA A 249 19.90 -13.06 3.17
C ALA A 249 20.38 -14.38 3.76
N PHE A 250 19.54 -15.07 4.53
CA PHE A 250 19.84 -16.41 5.07
C PHE A 250 18.64 -17.36 4.96
N ASP A 251 17.85 -17.19 3.90
CA ASP A 251 16.72 -18.02 3.47
C ASP A 251 17.12 -19.39 2.89
N HIS A 252 18.41 -19.72 2.99
CA HIS A 252 18.98 -20.95 2.47
C HIS A 252 18.48 -22.15 3.28
N ARG A 253 18.14 -23.25 2.60
CA ARG A 253 17.64 -24.51 3.18
C ARG A 253 18.59 -25.64 2.82
N LEU A 254 18.53 -26.12 1.57
CA LEU A 254 19.38 -27.19 1.05
C LEU A 254 20.88 -26.95 1.31
N GLN A 255 21.38 -25.73 1.09
CA GLN A 255 22.80 -25.42 1.29
C GLN A 255 23.22 -25.48 2.77
N LEU A 256 22.33 -25.12 3.70
CA LEU A 256 22.59 -25.23 5.14
C LEU A 256 22.49 -26.68 5.62
N GLU A 257 21.56 -27.47 5.07
CA GLU A 257 21.48 -28.90 5.34
C GLU A 257 22.73 -29.65 4.87
N GLU A 258 23.19 -29.36 3.64
CA GLU A 258 24.44 -29.91 3.11
C GLU A 258 25.65 -29.50 3.95
N MET A 259 25.70 -28.25 4.39
CA MET A 259 26.75 -27.74 5.29
C MET A 259 26.74 -28.48 6.63
N ALA A 260 25.57 -28.63 7.27
CA ALA A 260 25.43 -29.35 8.51
C ALA A 260 25.85 -30.82 8.37
N LYS A 261 25.39 -31.50 7.30
CA LYS A 261 25.79 -32.89 6.99
C LYS A 261 27.30 -33.03 6.81
N LYS A 262 27.95 -32.12 6.07
CA LYS A 262 29.42 -32.11 5.87
C LYS A 262 30.18 -31.91 7.17
N CYS A 263 29.63 -31.13 8.11
CA CYS A 263 30.24 -30.88 9.42
C CYS A 263 29.87 -31.93 10.48
N GLY A 264 29.02 -32.93 10.15
CA GLY A 264 28.49 -33.88 11.12
C GLY A 264 27.54 -33.27 12.17
N ALA A 265 26.94 -32.11 11.87
CA ALA A 265 26.05 -31.38 12.76
C ALA A 265 24.58 -31.80 12.58
N ASP A 266 23.82 -31.80 13.68
CA ASP A 266 22.36 -32.02 13.66
C ASP A 266 21.65 -30.85 12.93
N LEU A 267 20.69 -31.17 12.06
CA LEU A 267 19.85 -30.20 11.36
C LEU A 267 19.02 -29.33 12.32
N HIS A 268 18.71 -29.82 13.53
CA HIS A 268 18.05 -29.04 14.58
C HIS A 268 18.85 -27.83 15.06
N ARG A 269 20.14 -27.74 14.70
CA ARG A 269 20.97 -26.55 14.98
C ARG A 269 20.77 -25.40 13.98
N ILE A 270 20.15 -25.65 12.83
CA ILE A 270 19.97 -24.63 11.79
C ILE A 270 19.06 -23.47 12.27
N PRO A 271 17.92 -23.71 12.97
CA PRO A 271 17.12 -22.62 13.54
C PRO A 271 17.91 -21.74 14.52
N GLU A 272 18.71 -22.33 15.40
CA GLU A 272 19.55 -21.58 16.34
C GLU A 272 20.63 -20.76 15.64
N LEU A 273 21.26 -21.33 14.60
CA LEU A 273 22.16 -20.58 13.74
C LEU A 273 21.47 -19.34 13.15
N LYS A 274 20.25 -19.47 12.63
CA LYS A 274 19.51 -18.34 12.04
C LYS A 274 19.15 -17.26 13.08
N LYS A 275 18.86 -17.64 14.32
CA LYS A 275 18.68 -16.68 15.43
C LYS A 275 19.95 -15.86 15.68
N LEU A 276 21.12 -16.51 15.67
CA LEU A 276 22.41 -15.82 15.81
C LEU A 276 22.68 -14.89 14.62
N LEU A 277 22.34 -15.29 13.39
CA LEU A 277 22.44 -14.44 12.20
C LEU A 277 21.52 -13.21 12.28
N LEU A 278 20.27 -13.38 12.74
CA LEU A 278 19.37 -12.25 12.98
C LEU A 278 19.96 -11.28 14.01
N LYS A 279 20.43 -11.80 15.15
CA LYS A 279 21.01 -10.98 16.22
C LYS A 279 22.23 -10.19 15.72
N ALA A 280 23.08 -10.82 14.91
CA ALA A 280 24.19 -10.15 14.24
C ALA A 280 23.71 -9.06 13.27
N ALA A 281 22.63 -9.31 12.51
CA ALA A 281 22.02 -8.34 11.62
C ALA A 281 21.51 -7.11 12.39
N GLU A 282 20.73 -7.32 13.46
CA GLU A 282 20.15 -6.25 14.27
C GLU A 282 21.22 -5.37 14.93
N GLN A 283 22.27 -5.99 15.49
CA GLN A 283 23.40 -5.25 16.08
C GLN A 283 24.13 -4.42 15.03
N THR A 284 24.46 -5.00 13.87
CA THR A 284 25.14 -4.28 12.80
C THR A 284 24.28 -3.13 12.28
N ALA A 285 22.97 -3.37 12.07
CA ALA A 285 22.05 -2.35 11.58
C ALA A 285 21.90 -1.18 12.55
N ALA A 286 21.93 -1.43 13.86
CA ALA A 286 21.91 -0.39 14.88
C ALA A 286 23.21 0.43 14.87
N GLU A 287 24.37 -0.22 14.81
CA GLU A 287 25.69 0.44 14.75
C GLU A 287 25.88 1.26 13.47
N GLU A 288 25.37 0.76 12.35
CA GLU A 288 25.46 1.41 11.04
C GLU A 288 24.38 2.49 10.80
N GLY A 289 23.46 2.69 11.75
CA GLY A 289 22.38 3.67 11.63
C GLY A 289 21.31 3.33 10.59
N ILE A 290 21.19 2.07 10.16
CA ILE A 290 20.27 1.63 9.10
C ILE A 290 19.03 0.89 9.63
N ALA A 291 18.91 0.70 10.94
CA ALA A 291 17.85 -0.10 11.57
C ALA A 291 16.41 0.38 11.27
N ASN A 292 16.23 1.65 10.88
CA ASN A 292 14.93 2.25 10.60
C ASN A 292 14.76 2.49 9.10
N GLY A 293 14.21 1.52 8.37
CA GLY A 293 13.81 1.68 6.97
C GLY A 293 14.87 1.35 5.90
N GLN A 294 16.08 0.95 6.30
CA GLN A 294 17.14 0.55 5.37
C GLN A 294 17.69 -0.86 5.63
N ALA A 295 17.39 -1.48 6.77
CA ALA A 295 17.79 -2.85 7.06
C ALA A 295 16.72 -3.86 6.62
N GLY A 296 17.18 -5.04 6.18
CA GLY A 296 16.28 -6.14 5.89
C GLY A 296 16.89 -7.52 6.03
N ILE A 297 16.03 -8.54 5.98
CA ILE A 297 16.43 -9.95 5.97
C ILE A 297 15.69 -10.75 4.89
N LEU A 298 16.31 -11.85 4.45
CA LEU A 298 15.59 -12.96 3.81
C LEU A 298 15.66 -14.18 4.72
N ALA A 299 14.52 -14.74 5.12
CA ALA A 299 14.43 -15.92 5.98
C ALA A 299 13.30 -16.85 5.52
N ASP A 300 13.52 -18.16 5.58
CA ASP A 300 12.57 -19.19 5.14
C ASP A 300 11.61 -19.65 6.24
N THR A 301 10.53 -20.30 5.83
CA THR A 301 9.57 -20.92 6.74
C THR A 301 10.16 -22.11 7.50
N THR A 302 10.91 -22.97 6.81
CA THR A 302 11.32 -24.30 7.30
C THR A 302 12.24 -24.21 8.52
N TYR A 303 13.25 -23.34 8.49
CA TYR A 303 14.20 -23.15 9.58
C TYR A 303 14.20 -21.73 10.17
N GLY A 304 13.57 -20.77 9.50
CA GLY A 304 13.61 -19.34 9.87
C GLY A 304 12.34 -18.82 10.54
N GLN A 305 11.36 -19.66 10.88
CA GLN A 305 10.07 -19.19 11.42
C GLN A 305 10.23 -18.35 12.70
N ASP A 306 11.11 -18.75 13.62
CA ASP A 306 11.38 -17.97 14.84
C ASP A 306 11.98 -16.60 14.54
N VAL A 307 12.86 -16.52 13.54
CA VAL A 307 13.47 -15.26 13.09
C VAL A 307 12.43 -14.34 12.45
N LEU A 308 11.57 -14.91 11.58
CA LEU A 308 10.44 -14.18 10.99
C LEU A 308 9.52 -13.61 12.08
N ASN A 309 9.17 -14.41 13.09
CA ASN A 309 8.35 -13.97 14.21
C ASN A 309 9.03 -12.83 15.00
N ALA A 310 10.33 -12.95 15.26
CA ALA A 310 11.09 -11.97 16.06
C ALA A 310 11.30 -10.62 15.35
N ILE A 311 11.33 -10.59 14.02
CA ILE A 311 11.57 -9.36 13.24
C ILE A 311 10.29 -8.65 12.79
N THR A 312 9.16 -9.37 12.75
CA THR A 312 7.83 -8.81 12.41
C THR A 312 7.49 -7.64 13.34
N GLY A 313 7.00 -6.55 12.76
CA GLY A 313 6.62 -5.32 13.45
C GLY A 313 7.77 -4.33 13.71
N LYS A 314 9.03 -4.72 13.45
CA LYS A 314 10.20 -3.86 13.70
C LYS A 314 10.51 -2.88 12.57
N LYS A 315 9.66 -2.76 11.54
CA LYS A 315 9.86 -1.91 10.34
C LYS A 315 11.11 -2.28 9.51
N TRP A 316 11.43 -3.57 9.46
CA TRP A 316 12.48 -4.11 8.60
C TRP A 316 11.90 -4.58 7.28
N TRP A 317 12.72 -4.57 6.23
CA TRP A 317 12.37 -5.22 4.96
C TRP A 317 12.49 -6.73 5.16
N ILE A 318 11.39 -7.48 5.03
CA ILE A 318 11.36 -8.92 5.34
C ILE A 318 10.92 -9.64 4.08
N GLY A 319 11.80 -10.43 3.47
CA GLY A 319 11.40 -11.32 2.39
C GLY A 319 11.41 -12.79 2.83
N ARG A 320 10.44 -13.54 2.32
CA ARG A 320 10.22 -14.94 2.69
C ARG A 320 10.08 -15.79 1.42
N PRO A 321 10.97 -16.76 1.17
CA PRO A 321 10.95 -17.60 -0.01
C PRO A 321 9.71 -18.49 -0.04
N ILE A 322 9.24 -18.80 -1.25
CA ILE A 322 8.14 -19.75 -1.49
C ILE A 322 8.55 -20.92 -2.36
N GLU A 323 9.65 -20.79 -3.11
CA GLU A 323 10.11 -21.81 -4.03
C GLU A 323 10.68 -23.02 -3.30
N GLN A 324 10.43 -24.20 -3.85
CA GLN A 324 11.20 -25.40 -3.53
C GLN A 324 12.65 -25.18 -3.98
N PRO A 325 13.66 -25.37 -3.09
CA PRO A 325 15.06 -25.18 -3.45
C PRO A 325 15.45 -25.97 -4.70
N ALA A 326 16.23 -25.34 -5.59
CA ALA A 326 16.75 -25.93 -6.82
C ALA A 326 15.70 -26.43 -7.84
N SER A 327 14.41 -26.13 -7.66
CA SER A 327 13.36 -26.60 -8.57
C SER A 327 13.44 -25.95 -9.97
N ARG A 328 13.39 -26.79 -11.01
CA ARG A 328 13.26 -26.39 -12.42
C ARG A 328 12.53 -27.50 -13.19
N PRO A 329 11.27 -27.31 -13.62
CA PRO A 329 10.47 -26.09 -13.53
C PRO A 329 10.20 -25.65 -12.08
N LEU A 330 9.85 -24.37 -11.90
CA LEU A 330 9.54 -23.80 -10.59
C LEU A 330 8.45 -24.61 -9.87
N ALA A 331 8.78 -25.07 -8.68
CA ALA A 331 7.84 -25.69 -7.75
C ALA A 331 7.79 -24.88 -6.45
N LEU A 332 6.66 -24.93 -5.75
CA LEU A 332 6.47 -24.27 -4.45
C LEU A 332 6.65 -25.27 -3.32
N GLU A 333 7.29 -24.86 -2.22
CA GLU A 333 7.67 -25.77 -1.12
C GLU A 333 6.46 -26.30 -0.34
N HIS A 334 5.46 -25.46 -0.08
CA HIS A 334 4.37 -25.77 0.85
C HIS A 334 2.97 -25.81 0.18
N GLY A 335 2.91 -26.18 -1.10
CA GLY A 335 1.64 -26.37 -1.82
C GLY A 335 0.98 -25.07 -2.28
N ASP A 336 -0.33 -24.94 -2.05
CA ASP A 336 -1.13 -23.79 -2.53
C ASP A 336 -0.68 -22.48 -1.88
N LEU A 337 -0.27 -21.51 -2.70
CA LEU A 337 0.28 -20.24 -2.22
C LEU A 337 -0.82 -19.33 -1.64
N GLY A 338 -2.00 -19.29 -2.25
CA GLY A 338 -3.09 -18.42 -1.82
C GLY A 338 -3.49 -18.68 -0.37
N SER A 339 -3.63 -19.95 0.00
CA SER A 339 -3.96 -20.39 1.35
C SER A 339 -2.86 -20.06 2.36
N GLN A 340 -1.59 -20.15 1.98
CA GLN A 340 -0.47 -19.79 2.84
C GLN A 340 -0.44 -18.30 3.15
N LEU A 341 -0.53 -17.46 2.11
CA LEU A 341 -0.39 -16.00 2.25
C LEU A 341 -1.47 -15.36 3.12
N ILE A 342 -2.66 -15.97 3.27
CA ILE A 342 -3.70 -15.47 4.17
C ILE A 342 -3.21 -15.39 5.63
N SER A 343 -2.32 -16.30 6.02
CA SER A 343 -1.74 -16.36 7.37
C SER A 343 -0.50 -15.48 7.57
N TRP A 344 0.04 -14.89 6.49
CA TRP A 344 1.28 -14.12 6.57
C TRP A 344 0.97 -12.68 7.00
N PRO A 345 1.86 -12.05 7.80
CA PRO A 345 1.82 -10.61 8.00
C PRO A 345 1.97 -9.89 6.66
N LYS A 346 1.15 -8.85 6.42
CA LYS A 346 1.16 -8.07 5.16
C LYS A 346 2.50 -7.42 4.84
N GLU A 347 3.34 -7.19 5.85
CA GLU A 347 4.67 -6.60 5.67
C GLU A 347 5.72 -7.62 5.19
N HIS A 348 5.40 -8.93 5.17
CA HIS A 348 6.29 -9.95 4.61
C HIS A 348 6.17 -9.94 3.09
N ILE A 349 7.32 -9.83 2.42
CA ILE A 349 7.44 -9.79 0.97
C ILE A 349 7.65 -11.22 0.47
N VAL A 350 6.80 -11.64 -0.47
CA VAL A 350 6.93 -12.96 -1.09
C VAL A 350 8.18 -12.93 -1.96
N LYS A 351 9.16 -13.78 -1.65
CA LYS A 351 10.33 -13.97 -2.47
C LYS A 351 10.14 -15.24 -3.30
N CYS A 352 10.33 -15.13 -4.60
CA CYS A 352 10.27 -16.26 -5.52
C CYS A 352 11.54 -16.30 -6.35
N LEU A 353 12.34 -17.35 -6.19
CA LEU A 353 13.49 -17.60 -7.06
C LEU A 353 13.09 -18.54 -8.20
N VAL A 354 13.43 -18.16 -9.43
CA VAL A 354 13.21 -18.97 -10.63
C VAL A 354 14.49 -19.09 -11.46
N PHE A 355 14.78 -20.32 -11.89
CA PHE A 355 15.81 -20.60 -12.89
C PHE A 355 15.23 -20.48 -14.29
N TYR A 356 15.31 -19.29 -14.89
CA TYR A 356 14.66 -18.95 -16.16
C TYR A 356 15.69 -18.61 -17.23
N HIS A 357 15.57 -19.18 -18.43
CA HIS A 357 16.44 -18.87 -19.55
C HIS A 357 15.65 -18.49 -20.83
N PRO A 358 16.01 -17.43 -21.58
CA PRO A 358 15.32 -17.05 -22.81
C PRO A 358 15.30 -18.14 -23.89
N ASN A 359 16.26 -19.06 -23.86
CA ASN A 359 16.36 -20.20 -24.78
C ASN A 359 15.83 -21.52 -24.18
N ASP A 360 15.06 -21.46 -23.09
CA ASP A 360 14.31 -22.62 -22.61
C ASP A 360 13.41 -23.18 -23.72
N ASN A 361 13.29 -24.51 -23.76
CA ASN A 361 12.34 -25.14 -24.68
C ASN A 361 10.90 -24.72 -24.34
N GLU A 362 10.00 -24.85 -25.30
CA GLU A 362 8.63 -24.34 -25.17
C GLU A 362 7.89 -24.90 -23.94
N GLY A 363 8.01 -26.20 -23.67
CA GLY A 363 7.38 -26.83 -22.50
C GLY A 363 7.91 -26.28 -21.18
N MET A 364 9.22 -26.04 -21.07
CA MET A 364 9.82 -25.42 -19.88
C MET A 364 9.34 -23.98 -19.71
N LYS A 365 9.34 -23.17 -20.78
CA LYS A 365 8.85 -21.78 -20.73
C LYS A 365 7.40 -21.72 -20.29
N GLN A 366 6.52 -22.51 -20.91
CA GLN A 366 5.10 -22.54 -20.56
C GLN A 366 4.87 -22.92 -19.09
N ALA A 367 5.63 -23.90 -18.58
CA ALA A 367 5.55 -24.31 -17.18
C ALA A 367 6.00 -23.19 -16.22
N GLN A 368 7.12 -22.52 -16.52
CA GLN A 368 7.63 -21.40 -15.73
C GLN A 368 6.66 -20.21 -15.76
N ASP A 369 6.21 -19.80 -16.95
CA ASP A 369 5.32 -18.65 -17.16
C ASP A 369 4.00 -18.82 -16.41
N LYS A 370 3.39 -20.01 -16.53
CA LYS A 370 2.16 -20.35 -15.82
C LYS A 370 2.35 -20.23 -14.31
N LYS A 371 3.43 -20.81 -13.77
CA LYS A 371 3.67 -20.79 -12.31
C LYS A 371 3.96 -19.38 -11.80
N LEU A 372 4.74 -18.59 -12.53
CA LEU A 372 5.03 -17.20 -12.17
C LEU A 372 3.77 -16.32 -12.20
N LEU A 373 2.88 -16.53 -13.17
CA LEU A 373 1.60 -15.84 -13.23
C LEU A 373 0.70 -16.20 -12.03
N GLU A 374 0.64 -17.48 -11.64
CA GLU A 374 -0.07 -17.93 -10.44
C GLU A 374 0.49 -17.26 -9.17
N VAL A 375 1.81 -17.20 -9.03
CA VAL A 375 2.49 -16.53 -7.90
C VAL A 375 2.13 -15.04 -7.86
N TYR A 376 2.25 -14.35 -9.00
CA TYR A 376 1.95 -12.92 -9.10
C TYR A 376 0.48 -12.61 -8.76
N GLN A 377 -0.45 -13.42 -9.28
CA GLN A 377 -1.87 -13.27 -8.99
C GLN A 377 -2.19 -13.51 -7.52
N ALA A 378 -1.57 -14.52 -6.88
CA ALA A 378 -1.74 -14.77 -5.45
C ALA A 378 -1.24 -13.58 -4.61
N CYS A 379 -0.09 -12.99 -4.96
CA CYS A 379 0.43 -11.80 -4.28
C CYS A 379 -0.51 -10.61 -4.44
N CYS A 380 -1.01 -10.36 -5.66
CA CYS A 380 -1.97 -9.29 -5.92
C CYS A 380 -3.26 -9.44 -5.11
N ARG A 381 -3.85 -10.64 -5.10
CA ARG A 381 -5.11 -10.92 -4.39
C ARG A 381 -4.95 -10.85 -2.88
N THR A 382 -3.80 -11.24 -2.36
CA THR A 382 -3.51 -11.21 -0.93
C THR A 382 -2.80 -9.93 -0.51
N GLY A 383 -2.61 -8.96 -1.40
CA GLY A 383 -1.98 -7.66 -1.09
C GLY A 383 -0.54 -7.75 -0.57
N HIS A 384 0.17 -8.85 -0.82
CA HIS A 384 1.59 -8.98 -0.50
C HIS A 384 2.43 -8.46 -1.67
N GLU A 385 3.59 -7.86 -1.35
CA GLU A 385 4.56 -7.50 -2.37
C GLU A 385 5.30 -8.75 -2.88
N LEU A 386 5.70 -8.75 -4.15
CA LEU A 386 6.48 -9.83 -4.78
C LEU A 386 7.91 -9.35 -5.11
N LEU A 387 8.91 -10.06 -4.57
CA LEU A 387 10.30 -10.05 -5.01
C LEU A 387 10.54 -11.23 -5.95
N LEU A 388 10.82 -10.96 -7.21
CA LEU A 388 11.17 -11.98 -8.19
C LEU A 388 12.69 -12.05 -8.40
N GLU A 389 13.29 -13.17 -8.02
CA GLU A 389 14.71 -13.46 -8.17
C GLU A 389 14.96 -14.30 -9.43
N ILE A 390 15.69 -13.73 -10.39
CA ILE A 390 16.00 -14.39 -11.66
C ILE A 390 17.43 -14.89 -11.63
N ILE A 391 17.61 -16.18 -11.88
CA ILE A 391 18.92 -16.81 -12.06
C ILE A 391 18.93 -17.56 -13.38
N LEU A 392 19.96 -17.35 -14.20
CA LEU A 392 20.16 -18.19 -15.38
C LEU A 392 20.63 -19.59 -14.93
N PRO A 393 20.06 -20.69 -15.44
CA PRO A 393 20.47 -22.04 -15.07
C PRO A 393 21.97 -22.25 -15.35
N SER A 394 22.73 -22.78 -14.39
CA SER A 394 24.20 -22.94 -14.51
C SER A 394 24.65 -23.84 -15.66
N THR A 395 23.77 -24.72 -16.15
CA THR A 395 24.00 -25.62 -17.29
C THR A 395 23.74 -24.95 -18.64
N MET A 396 23.30 -23.70 -18.65
CA MET A 396 22.97 -22.93 -19.84
C MET A 396 23.89 -21.73 -19.99
N GLU A 397 23.82 -21.07 -21.14
CA GLU A 397 24.68 -19.95 -21.47
C GLU A 397 24.45 -18.76 -20.52
N GLN A 398 25.54 -18.23 -19.98
CA GLN A 398 25.53 -17.11 -19.05
C GLN A 398 25.81 -15.81 -19.80
N LYS A 399 24.75 -15.20 -20.37
CA LYS A 399 24.84 -13.87 -20.99
C LYS A 399 24.01 -12.86 -20.22
N GLU A 400 24.65 -11.75 -19.89
CA GLU A 400 24.04 -10.63 -19.18
C GLU A 400 22.81 -10.05 -19.90
N SER A 401 22.82 -10.01 -21.24
CA SER A 401 21.66 -9.56 -22.03
C SER A 401 20.41 -10.42 -21.81
N TYR A 402 20.54 -11.67 -21.39
CA TYR A 402 19.40 -12.55 -21.15
C TYR A 402 18.55 -12.11 -19.95
N TYR A 403 19.12 -11.40 -18.97
CA TYR A 403 18.29 -10.82 -17.89
C TYR A 403 17.32 -9.77 -18.43
N LEU A 404 17.75 -8.96 -19.40
CA LEU A 404 16.90 -7.98 -20.06
C LEU A 404 15.77 -8.66 -20.85
N ASP A 405 16.08 -9.75 -21.55
CA ASP A 405 15.10 -10.52 -22.31
C ASP A 405 14.05 -11.18 -21.39
N VAL A 406 14.48 -11.76 -20.27
CA VAL A 406 13.56 -12.33 -19.26
C VAL A 406 12.67 -11.25 -18.66
N VAL A 407 13.22 -10.10 -18.25
CA VAL A 407 12.43 -9.01 -17.66
C VAL A 407 11.39 -8.49 -18.66
N ARG A 408 11.76 -8.31 -19.94
CA ARG A 408 10.82 -7.91 -21.01
C ARG A 408 9.70 -8.93 -21.19
N HIS A 409 10.04 -10.21 -21.26
CA HIS A 409 9.07 -11.30 -21.42
C HIS A 409 8.06 -11.31 -20.25
N LEU A 410 8.53 -11.20 -19.02
CA LEU A 410 7.66 -11.20 -17.85
C LEU A 410 6.72 -9.99 -17.80
N TYR A 411 7.18 -8.80 -18.22
CA TYR A 411 6.29 -7.66 -18.40
C TYR A 411 5.26 -7.86 -19.51
N GLN A 412 5.63 -8.52 -20.62
CA GLN A 412 4.68 -8.88 -21.69
C GLN A 412 3.61 -9.86 -21.22
N LEU A 413 3.93 -10.75 -20.26
CA LEU A 413 2.96 -11.61 -19.58
C LEU A 413 2.05 -10.85 -18.59
N GLY A 414 2.32 -9.56 -18.34
CA GLY A 414 1.60 -8.75 -17.37
C GLY A 414 2.06 -8.93 -15.92
N ILE A 415 3.21 -9.58 -15.70
CA ILE A 415 3.79 -9.78 -14.37
C ILE A 415 4.58 -8.53 -14.00
N LYS A 416 4.12 -7.81 -12.96
CA LYS A 416 4.72 -6.57 -12.48
C LYS A 416 5.15 -6.74 -11.01
N PRO A 417 6.28 -7.43 -10.75
CA PRO A 417 6.72 -7.66 -9.40
C PRO A 417 7.07 -6.32 -8.75
N ASP A 418 6.82 -6.21 -7.44
CA ASP A 418 7.16 -5.03 -6.67
C ASP A 418 8.67 -4.82 -6.67
N TRP A 419 9.44 -5.92 -6.62
CA TRP A 419 10.88 -5.92 -6.60
C TRP A 419 11.48 -6.94 -7.57
N TRP A 420 12.61 -6.59 -8.15
CA TRP A 420 13.48 -7.53 -8.86
C TRP A 420 14.69 -7.87 -7.99
N LYS A 421 15.18 -9.12 -8.09
CA LYS A 421 16.47 -9.52 -7.56
C LYS A 421 17.31 -10.11 -8.68
N LEU A 422 18.38 -9.40 -9.05
CA LEU A 422 19.22 -9.67 -10.22
C LEU A 422 20.71 -9.70 -9.80
N PRO A 423 21.61 -10.39 -10.53
CA PRO A 423 23.04 -10.38 -10.22
C PRO A 423 23.68 -9.01 -10.49
N GLY A 424 24.96 -8.89 -10.16
CA GLY A 424 25.77 -7.74 -10.58
C GLY A 424 25.89 -7.68 -12.10
N LEU A 425 25.50 -6.54 -12.68
CA LEU A 425 25.53 -6.26 -14.12
C LEU A 425 26.40 -5.03 -14.39
N LYS A 426 26.81 -4.84 -15.64
CA LYS A 426 27.51 -3.64 -16.12
C LYS A 426 26.56 -2.44 -16.19
N ALA A 427 27.12 -1.24 -16.08
CA ALA A 427 26.37 0.01 -16.11
C ALA A 427 25.48 0.15 -17.34
N VAL A 428 25.95 -0.27 -18.52
CA VAL A 428 25.15 -0.18 -19.77
C VAL A 428 23.89 -1.05 -19.70
N THR A 429 23.98 -2.23 -19.10
CA THR A 429 22.83 -3.12 -18.96
C THR A 429 21.88 -2.62 -17.88
N TRP A 430 22.41 -2.03 -16.80
CA TRP A 430 21.56 -1.37 -15.80
C TRP A 430 20.75 -0.21 -16.39
N GLN A 431 21.35 0.59 -17.27
CA GLN A 431 20.63 1.66 -17.98
C GLN A 431 19.50 1.08 -18.83
N GLN A 432 19.75 0.00 -19.58
CA GLN A 432 18.74 -0.67 -20.39
C GLN A 432 17.61 -1.28 -19.54
N LEU A 433 17.94 -1.93 -18.42
CA LEU A 433 16.95 -2.47 -17.49
C LEU A 433 16.12 -1.37 -16.85
N THR A 434 16.74 -0.25 -16.46
CA THR A 434 16.04 0.92 -15.93
C THR A 434 14.99 1.41 -16.93
N ALA A 435 15.37 1.58 -18.20
CA ALA A 435 14.44 2.01 -19.24
C ALA A 435 13.28 1.01 -19.43
N VAL A 436 13.55 -0.30 -19.43
CA VAL A 436 12.51 -1.33 -19.56
C VAL A 436 11.57 -1.32 -18.36
N ILE A 437 12.10 -1.31 -17.13
CA ILE A 437 11.28 -1.33 -15.91
C ILE A 437 10.42 -0.08 -15.84
N SER A 438 11.01 1.12 -16.01
CA SER A 438 10.27 2.39 -15.92
C SER A 438 9.19 2.53 -17.00
N ALA A 439 9.42 2.00 -18.21
CA ALA A 439 8.42 2.03 -19.28
C ALA A 439 7.22 1.10 -19.02
N ASN A 440 7.42 -0.02 -18.31
CA ASN A 440 6.37 -1.03 -18.07
C ASN A 440 5.67 -0.89 -16.72
N ASP A 441 6.41 -0.46 -15.69
CA ASP A 441 5.89 -0.21 -14.34
C ASP A 441 6.71 0.87 -13.59
N PRO A 442 6.34 2.15 -13.69
CA PRO A 442 6.99 3.22 -12.94
C PRO A 442 6.79 3.12 -11.41
N TYR A 443 5.95 2.19 -10.94
CA TYR A 443 5.69 1.94 -9.51
C TYR A 443 6.45 0.71 -8.97
N CYS A 444 7.32 0.11 -9.77
CA CYS A 444 8.28 -0.88 -9.27
C CYS A 444 9.13 -0.24 -8.17
N ARG A 445 9.31 -0.94 -7.06
CA ARG A 445 10.12 -0.45 -5.92
C ARG A 445 11.58 -0.33 -6.31
N GLY A 446 12.07 -1.29 -7.09
CA GLY A 446 13.44 -1.30 -7.59
C GLY A 446 14.02 -2.70 -7.72
N VAL A 447 15.33 -2.73 -7.88
CA VAL A 447 16.16 -3.93 -8.01
C VAL A 447 17.07 -4.06 -6.80
N LEU A 448 17.18 -5.28 -6.29
CA LEU A 448 18.14 -5.69 -5.27
C LEU A 448 19.24 -6.53 -5.94
N ILE A 449 20.50 -6.15 -5.72
CA ILE A 449 21.64 -6.93 -6.23
C ILE A 449 21.82 -8.18 -5.36
N LEU A 450 21.86 -9.35 -5.99
CA LEU A 450 22.12 -10.62 -5.32
C LEU A 450 23.60 -11.02 -5.41
N GLY A 451 24.05 -11.83 -4.45
CA GLY A 451 25.47 -12.17 -4.31
C GLY A 451 25.98 -13.38 -5.10
N LEU A 452 25.16 -14.37 -5.47
CA LEU A 452 25.59 -15.65 -6.11
C LEU A 452 26.77 -16.38 -5.42
N ASP A 453 27.01 -16.19 -4.12
CA ASP A 453 28.23 -16.69 -3.45
C ASP A 453 29.53 -16.10 -3.99
N ALA A 454 29.46 -14.95 -4.67
CA ALA A 454 30.62 -14.24 -5.14
C ALA A 454 31.52 -13.85 -3.96
N PRO A 455 32.85 -13.87 -4.15
CA PRO A 455 33.79 -13.36 -3.17
C PRO A 455 33.50 -11.89 -2.83
N GLY A 456 33.74 -11.50 -1.58
CA GLY A 456 33.56 -10.12 -1.11
C GLY A 456 34.29 -9.06 -1.94
N SER A 457 35.38 -9.44 -2.62
CA SER A 457 36.17 -8.55 -3.49
C SER A 457 35.42 -8.09 -4.74
N VAL A 458 34.40 -8.82 -5.19
CA VAL A 458 33.64 -8.51 -6.41
C VAL A 458 32.60 -7.39 -6.18
N PHE A 459 32.19 -7.17 -4.92
CA PHE A 459 31.11 -6.24 -4.61
C PHE A 459 31.47 -4.77 -4.78
N ASP A 460 32.75 -4.39 -4.67
CA ASP A 460 33.15 -2.99 -4.91
C ASP A 460 32.89 -2.57 -6.36
N GLU A 461 33.35 -3.37 -7.34
CA GLU A 461 33.06 -3.08 -8.76
C GLU A 461 31.57 -3.28 -9.08
N THR A 462 30.92 -4.29 -8.49
CA THR A 462 29.48 -4.53 -8.69
C THR A 462 28.64 -3.32 -8.28
N PHE A 463 28.91 -2.74 -7.11
CA PHE A 463 28.16 -1.57 -6.64
C PHE A 463 28.53 -0.30 -7.40
N LYS A 464 29.79 -0.17 -7.83
CA LYS A 464 30.24 0.91 -8.70
C LYS A 464 29.52 0.92 -10.05
N GLU A 465 29.38 -0.23 -10.70
CA GLU A 465 28.65 -0.38 -11.97
C GLU A 465 27.16 -0.05 -11.82
N ALA A 466 26.59 -0.26 -10.64
CA ALA A 466 25.19 0.05 -10.33
C ALA A 466 24.96 1.49 -9.79
N ALA A 467 26.02 2.26 -9.53
CA ALA A 467 25.92 3.54 -8.82
C ALA A 467 24.93 4.52 -9.47
N ASN A 468 24.99 4.65 -10.80
CA ASN A 468 24.15 5.58 -11.56
C ASN A 468 22.79 5.01 -11.98
N ALA A 469 22.42 3.81 -11.53
CA ALA A 469 21.14 3.19 -11.85
C ALA A 469 20.15 3.39 -10.70
N ASP A 470 19.28 4.40 -10.80
CA ASP A 470 18.34 4.78 -9.74
C ASP A 470 17.36 3.68 -9.34
N ILE A 471 17.08 2.76 -10.27
CA ILE A 471 16.24 1.59 -10.02
C ILE A 471 16.91 0.59 -9.07
N VAL A 472 18.24 0.59 -8.94
CA VAL A 472 18.95 -0.27 -8.00
C VAL A 472 18.89 0.36 -6.63
N LYS A 473 18.15 -0.30 -5.72
CA LYS A 473 17.77 0.22 -4.41
C LYS A 473 18.46 -0.47 -3.25
N GLY A 474 19.35 -1.41 -3.51
CA GLY A 474 20.01 -2.13 -2.44
C GLY A 474 20.65 -3.44 -2.89
N PHE A 475 21.00 -4.24 -1.90
CA PHE A 475 21.52 -5.60 -2.10
C PHE A 475 20.82 -6.58 -1.17
N ALA A 476 20.80 -7.85 -1.58
CA ALA A 476 20.38 -8.99 -0.77
C ALA A 476 21.44 -10.08 -0.87
N VAL A 477 22.38 -10.08 0.08
CA VAL A 477 23.58 -10.93 0.07
C VAL A 477 23.55 -11.88 1.27
N GLY A 478 23.95 -13.13 1.03
CA GLY A 478 23.84 -14.20 2.01
C GLY A 478 25.14 -14.92 2.30
N ARG A 479 25.40 -16.02 1.59
CA ARG A 479 26.53 -16.93 1.87
C ARG A 479 27.90 -16.24 1.95
N THR A 480 28.15 -15.19 1.16
CA THR A 480 29.36 -14.36 1.28
C THR A 480 29.59 -13.82 2.71
N ILE A 481 28.52 -13.55 3.45
CA ILE A 481 28.55 -13.04 4.82
C ILE A 481 28.70 -14.20 5.82
N PHE A 482 27.86 -15.23 5.74
CA PHE A 482 27.74 -16.21 6.83
C PHE A 482 28.41 -17.57 6.58
N ALA A 483 28.59 -18.02 5.33
CA ALA A 483 28.78 -19.45 5.04
C ALA A 483 29.99 -20.07 5.75
N GLU A 484 31.15 -19.41 5.69
CA GLU A 484 32.39 -19.89 6.33
C GLU A 484 32.25 -19.95 7.86
N ALA A 485 31.70 -18.91 8.48
CA ALA A 485 31.58 -18.84 9.93
C ALA A 485 30.51 -19.83 10.44
N SER A 486 29.41 -19.97 9.71
CA SER A 486 28.38 -20.98 9.99
C SER A 486 28.91 -22.40 9.90
N ALA A 487 29.76 -22.72 8.92
CA ALA A 487 30.36 -24.05 8.81
C ALA A 487 31.23 -24.36 10.04
N LYS A 488 32.10 -23.43 10.46
CA LYS A 488 32.93 -23.56 11.68
C LYS A 488 32.08 -23.71 12.94
N TRP A 489 30.99 -22.95 13.05
CA TRP A 489 30.08 -23.03 14.20
C TRP A 489 29.32 -24.37 14.25
N LEU A 490 28.86 -24.87 13.10
CA LEU A 490 28.23 -26.20 12.98
C LEU A 490 29.22 -27.32 13.32
N ALA A 491 30.50 -27.16 12.95
CA ALA A 491 31.58 -28.07 13.32
C ALA A 491 32.03 -27.96 14.80
N ASN A 492 31.42 -27.07 15.60
CA ASN A 492 31.81 -26.76 16.98
C ASN A 492 33.24 -26.21 17.13
N GLU A 493 33.81 -25.63 16.08
CA GLU A 493 35.15 -25.04 16.10
C GLU A 493 35.16 -23.61 16.68
N ILE A 494 34.01 -22.92 16.63
CA ILE A 494 33.82 -21.57 17.17
C ILE A 494 32.53 -21.48 17.97
N ASN A 495 32.51 -20.56 18.94
CA ASN A 495 31.31 -20.25 19.73
C ASN A 495 30.44 -19.15 19.07
N ASP A 496 29.32 -18.85 19.71
CA ASP A 496 28.33 -17.86 19.23
C ASP A 496 28.94 -16.46 19.04
N ASP A 497 29.78 -16.00 19.97
CA ASP A 497 30.39 -14.67 19.92
C ASP A 497 31.34 -14.53 18.71
N VAL A 498 32.15 -15.56 18.44
CA VAL A 498 33.07 -15.57 17.30
C VAL A 498 32.32 -15.65 15.97
N LEU A 499 31.25 -16.46 15.90
CA LEU A 499 30.34 -16.50 14.74
C LEU A 499 29.75 -15.11 14.49
N MET A 500 29.13 -14.51 15.51
CA MET A 500 28.48 -13.22 15.39
C MET A 500 29.46 -12.13 14.96
N LYS A 501 30.65 -12.07 15.60
CA LYS A 501 31.68 -11.09 15.23
C LYS A 501 32.07 -11.19 13.75
N SER A 502 32.36 -12.41 13.27
CA SER A 502 32.76 -12.61 11.87
C SER A 502 31.65 -12.22 10.87
N VAL A 503 30.40 -12.57 11.17
CA VAL A 503 29.23 -12.23 10.36
C VAL A 503 29.02 -10.72 10.33
N ARG A 504 29.10 -10.04 11.49
CA ARG A 504 28.95 -8.59 11.60
C ARG A 504 30.00 -7.84 10.80
N GLU A 505 31.27 -8.21 10.92
CA GLU A 505 32.37 -7.59 10.17
C GLU A 505 32.15 -7.68 8.65
N LYS A 506 31.73 -8.84 8.14
CA LYS A 506 31.46 -9.05 6.72
C LYS A 506 30.22 -8.27 6.26
N TYR A 507 29.16 -8.23 7.06
CA TYR A 507 27.95 -7.48 6.73
C TYR A 507 28.19 -5.96 6.75
N GLN A 508 28.87 -5.46 7.78
CA GLN A 508 29.28 -4.06 7.90
C GLN A 508 30.12 -3.61 6.70
N ARG A 509 31.07 -4.44 6.27
CA ARG A 509 31.87 -4.14 5.07
C ARG A 509 31.01 -3.94 3.83
N LEU A 510 29.99 -4.77 3.60
CA LEU A 510 29.10 -4.62 2.46
C LEU A 510 28.23 -3.36 2.58
N ILE A 511 27.76 -3.01 3.78
CA ILE A 511 27.05 -1.76 4.03
C ILE A 511 27.94 -0.56 3.69
N HIS A 512 29.20 -0.55 4.14
CA HIS A 512 30.14 0.52 3.81
C HIS A 512 30.43 0.62 2.32
N LEU A 513 30.59 -0.50 1.63
CA LEU A 513 30.77 -0.52 0.17
C LEU A 513 29.53 -0.01 -0.56
N TRP A 514 28.33 -0.36 -0.10
CA TRP A 514 27.09 0.18 -0.65
C TRP A 514 27.00 1.70 -0.45
N LYS A 515 27.22 2.17 0.79
CA LYS A 515 27.22 3.59 1.14
C LYS A 515 28.24 4.40 0.32
N LYS A 516 29.40 3.82 -0.01
CA LYS A 516 30.43 4.47 -0.84
C LYS A 516 29.91 4.90 -2.23
N TYR A 517 28.95 4.18 -2.81
CA TYR A 517 28.46 4.44 -4.17
C TYR A 517 27.01 4.94 -4.24
N LYS A 518 26.19 4.65 -3.23
CA LYS A 518 24.73 4.90 -3.23
C LYS A 518 24.21 5.56 -1.94
N GLY A 519 25.07 5.75 -0.94
CA GLY A 519 24.72 6.29 0.38
C GLY A 519 24.80 7.80 0.49
#